data_AF-A0A7Z6T4P7-F1
#
_entry.id   AF-A0A7Z6T4P7-F1
#
_cell.length_a   1.000
_cell.length_b   1.000
_cell.length_c   1.000
_cell.angle_alpha   90.00
_cell.angle_beta   90.00
_cell.angle_gamma   90.00
#
_symmetry.space_group_name_H-M   'P 1'
#
loop_
_entity.id
_entity.type
_entity.pdbx_description
1 polymer ?
#
loop_
_entity_poly.entity_id
_entity_poly.type
_entity_poly.pdbx_seq_one_letter_code
_entity_poly.pdbx_strand_id
1 'polypeptide(L)'
;MALLAAYRQQVDPAKDTSTLRVRTPSGGLHVWYRLETPNVRYRSSAGSSPKVALAWQVDVRAEGGYIVAPTTRTRKGIYEPLGAVRHPAPLPAWLASELSRTGHVVKPQQAPTTTVPCARGPRSPRAAHRVLDPLLDEVARCGTVPEGAAFTEKLNRAAFTAGGLAAAGHLDESAIRELLTATAHTARPRQTSHNEKIIHDGLAAGAARPLHLKGRS
;
A
#
# COMPACT_ATOMS: atom_id res chain seq x y z
N MET A 1 -14.00 14.09 -2.30
CA MET A 1 -14.68 13.99 -0.98
C MET A 1 -16.03 14.69 -0.93
N ALA A 2 -16.15 15.95 -1.37
CA ALA A 2 -17.41 16.71 -1.32
C ALA A 2 -18.67 15.95 -1.79
N LEU A 3 -18.59 15.23 -2.92
CA LEU A 3 -19.71 14.44 -3.44
C LEU A 3 -20.16 13.32 -2.48
N LEU A 4 -19.20 12.59 -1.89
CA LEU A 4 -19.50 11.52 -0.93
C LEU A 4 -20.15 12.09 0.35
N ALA A 5 -19.62 13.22 0.84
CA ALA A 5 -20.18 13.90 1.99
C ALA A 5 -21.61 14.40 1.71
N ALA A 6 -21.84 15.03 0.55
CA ALA A 6 -23.16 15.47 0.12
C ALA A 6 -24.16 14.31 -0.01
N TYR A 7 -23.74 13.19 -0.62
CA TYR A 7 -24.55 11.97 -0.71
C TYR A 7 -24.95 11.42 0.67
N ARG A 8 -24.09 11.55 1.66
CA ARG A 8 -24.35 11.15 3.05
C ARG A 8 -25.02 12.25 3.89
N GLN A 9 -25.32 13.42 3.32
CA GLN A 9 -25.83 14.59 4.04
C GLN A 9 -24.92 15.01 5.21
N GLN A 10 -23.61 14.95 4.98
CA GLN A 10 -22.57 15.27 5.96
C GLN A 10 -21.75 16.47 5.48
N VAL A 11 -21.07 17.12 6.43
CA VAL A 11 -20.09 18.17 6.12
C VAL A 11 -18.90 17.55 5.38
N ASP A 12 -18.46 18.21 4.29
CA ASP A 12 -17.24 17.81 3.58
C ASP A 12 -16.03 17.85 4.53
N PRO A 13 -15.32 16.73 4.74
CA PRO A 13 -14.13 16.70 5.59
C PRO A 13 -13.06 17.71 5.18
N ALA A 14 -13.00 18.12 3.91
CA ALA A 14 -12.08 19.17 3.47
C ALA A 14 -12.38 20.53 4.13
N LYS A 15 -13.62 20.76 4.58
CA LYS A 15 -14.09 21.98 5.26
C LYS A 15 -14.17 21.84 6.78
N ASP A 16 -13.89 20.66 7.32
CA ASP A 16 -13.95 20.37 8.75
C ASP A 16 -12.86 21.16 9.52
N THR A 17 -13.25 22.28 10.13
CA THR A 17 -12.36 23.13 10.93
C THR A 17 -12.16 22.60 12.35
N SER A 18 -12.86 21.54 12.76
CA SER A 18 -12.74 20.94 14.08
C SER A 18 -11.58 19.95 14.21
N THR A 19 -10.97 19.56 13.08
CA THR A 19 -9.85 18.63 13.03
C THR A 19 -8.60 19.24 12.40
N LEU A 20 -7.45 18.60 12.61
CA LEU A 20 -6.19 18.97 11.98
C LEU A 20 -6.27 18.81 10.45
N ARG A 21 -6.05 19.91 9.75
CA ARG A 21 -5.94 19.97 8.28
C ARG A 21 -4.61 20.57 7.88
N VAL A 22 -4.03 20.07 6.79
CA VAL A 22 -2.71 20.49 6.30
C VAL A 22 -2.75 20.64 4.79
N ARG A 23 -2.46 21.83 4.29
CA ARG A 23 -2.27 22.08 2.86
C ARG A 23 -0.93 21.51 2.42
N THR A 24 -0.92 20.75 1.34
CA THR A 24 0.31 20.19 0.79
C THR A 24 0.95 21.17 -0.20
N PRO A 25 2.27 21.10 -0.42
CA PRO A 25 2.95 21.97 -1.39
C PRO A 25 2.44 21.82 -2.83
N SER A 26 1.84 20.67 -3.16
CA SER A 26 1.26 20.40 -4.48
C SER A 26 -0.17 20.95 -4.64
N GLY A 27 -0.69 21.71 -3.66
CA GLY A 27 -2.06 22.23 -3.66
C GLY A 27 -3.13 21.25 -3.16
N GLY A 28 -2.73 20.07 -2.67
CA GLY A 28 -3.62 19.09 -2.05
C GLY A 28 -3.93 19.42 -0.59
N LEU A 29 -4.75 18.58 0.04
CA LEU A 29 -5.16 18.72 1.43
C LEU A 29 -5.09 17.37 2.16
N HIS A 30 -4.40 17.34 3.29
CA HIS A 30 -4.53 16.26 4.26
C HIS A 30 -5.55 16.64 5.33
N VAL A 31 -6.47 15.72 5.63
CA VAL A 31 -7.41 15.82 6.75
C VAL A 31 -7.13 14.66 7.68
N TRP A 32 -6.83 14.96 8.94
CA TRP A 32 -6.39 13.96 9.92
C TRP A 32 -7.52 13.63 10.86
N TYR A 33 -7.65 12.36 11.23
CA TYR A 33 -8.55 11.90 12.28
C TYR A 33 -7.82 10.91 13.16
N ARG A 34 -8.12 10.91 14.46
CA ARG A 34 -7.63 9.90 15.39
C ARG A 34 -8.63 8.75 15.51
N LEU A 35 -8.12 7.54 15.70
CA LEU A 35 -8.94 6.38 16.02
C LEU A 35 -9.12 6.31 17.53
N GLU A 36 -10.37 6.20 17.99
CA GLU A 36 -10.66 6.00 19.41
C GLU A 36 -10.87 4.53 19.77
N THR A 37 -11.11 3.67 18.76
CA THR A 37 -11.27 2.22 18.96
C THR A 37 -9.91 1.52 18.77
N PRO A 38 -9.27 1.02 19.82
CA PRO A 38 -7.88 0.53 19.76
C PRO A 38 -7.67 -0.72 18.89
N ASN A 39 -8.74 -1.48 18.61
CA ASN A 39 -8.64 -2.76 17.91
C ASN A 39 -9.06 -2.69 16.43
N VAL A 40 -9.49 -1.53 15.93
CA VAL A 40 -9.88 -1.38 14.53
C VAL A 40 -8.69 -0.90 13.73
N ARG A 41 -8.25 -1.72 12.79
CA ARG A 41 -7.16 -1.41 11.87
C ARG A 41 -7.71 -1.03 10.50
N TYR A 42 -7.13 -0.01 9.89
CA TYR A 42 -7.48 0.43 8.54
C TYR A 42 -6.26 0.27 7.63
N ARG A 43 -6.49 -0.25 6.42
CA ARG A 43 -5.47 -0.29 5.37
C ARG A 43 -5.41 1.04 4.62
N SER A 44 -4.24 1.36 4.10
CA SER A 44 -4.08 2.47 3.17
C SER A 44 -4.66 2.14 1.79
N SER A 45 -5.07 3.16 1.04
CA SER A 45 -5.52 3.04 -0.35
C SER A 45 -5.18 4.28 -1.16
N ALA A 46 -5.04 4.11 -2.48
CA ALA A 46 -5.02 5.21 -3.42
C ALA A 46 -6.43 5.48 -3.99
N GLY A 47 -6.79 6.75 -4.20
CA GLY A 47 -8.09 7.16 -4.73
C GLY A 47 -8.36 6.77 -6.19
N SER A 48 -7.37 6.17 -6.86
CA SER A 48 -7.44 5.57 -8.18
C SER A 48 -7.53 4.03 -8.16
N SER A 49 -7.48 3.41 -6.97
CA SER A 49 -7.49 1.96 -6.82
C SER A 49 -8.84 1.37 -7.26
N PRO A 50 -8.86 0.37 -8.15
CA PRO A 50 -10.09 -0.30 -8.56
C PRO A 50 -10.61 -1.31 -7.52
N LYS A 51 -9.82 -1.61 -6.48
CA LYS A 51 -10.15 -2.63 -5.46
C LYS A 51 -10.73 -2.00 -4.19
N VAL A 52 -10.04 -1.00 -3.67
CA VAL A 52 -10.31 -0.35 -2.38
C VAL A 52 -10.03 1.12 -2.58
N ALA A 53 -11.06 1.95 -2.63
CA ALA A 53 -10.97 3.40 -2.70
C ALA A 53 -12.16 4.00 -1.96
N LEU A 54 -11.92 5.03 -1.14
CA LEU A 54 -12.99 5.69 -0.39
C LEU A 54 -13.83 6.59 -1.32
N ALA A 55 -13.15 7.36 -2.16
CA ALA A 55 -13.74 8.20 -3.19
C ALA A 55 -12.70 8.48 -4.29
N TRP A 56 -13.17 8.91 -5.46
CA TRP A 56 -12.29 9.34 -6.56
C TRP A 56 -11.32 10.44 -6.10
N GLN A 57 -10.04 10.26 -6.40
CA GLN A 57 -8.93 11.16 -6.03
C GLN A 57 -8.73 11.34 -4.52
N VAL A 58 -9.27 10.44 -3.70
CA VAL A 58 -9.08 10.46 -2.24
C VAL A 58 -8.26 9.26 -1.82
N ASP A 59 -7.03 9.52 -1.41
CA ASP A 59 -6.18 8.55 -0.76
C ASP A 59 -6.57 8.40 0.72
N VAL A 60 -6.48 7.17 1.22
CA VAL A 60 -6.56 6.88 2.67
C VAL A 60 -5.17 6.44 3.11
N ARG A 61 -4.64 7.10 4.13
CA ARG A 61 -3.33 6.77 4.72
C ARG A 61 -3.56 6.34 6.17
N ALA A 62 -3.25 5.08 6.44
CA ALA A 62 -3.47 4.42 7.71
C ALA A 62 -2.30 3.46 8.00
N GLU A 63 -2.55 2.29 8.59
CA GLU A 63 -1.49 1.34 8.95
C GLU A 63 -0.66 0.93 7.72
N GLY A 64 0.67 0.89 7.90
CA GLY A 64 1.64 0.65 6.83
C GLY A 64 1.81 1.79 5.83
N GLY A 65 0.93 2.78 5.85
CA GLY A 65 1.08 4.02 5.08
C GLY A 65 1.87 5.07 5.87
N TYR A 66 2.40 6.05 5.14
CA TYR A 66 3.02 7.23 5.74
C TYR A 66 2.55 8.47 5.01
N ILE A 67 2.71 9.59 5.71
CA ILE A 67 2.45 10.94 5.22
C ILE A 67 3.57 11.84 5.69
N VAL A 68 3.79 12.94 4.96
CA VAL A 68 4.73 13.97 5.41
C VAL A 68 4.09 14.73 6.57
N ALA A 69 4.86 14.89 7.64
CA ALA A 69 4.38 15.51 8.87
C ALA A 69 3.99 16.98 8.62
N PRO A 70 3.01 17.52 9.36
CA PRO A 70 2.70 18.94 9.34
C PRO A 70 3.97 19.77 9.64
N THR A 71 4.05 20.98 9.09
CA THR A 71 5.17 21.94 9.20
C THR A 71 6.48 21.54 8.52
N THR A 72 6.60 20.32 7.98
CA THR A 72 7.77 19.91 7.19
C THR A 72 7.99 20.84 6.00
N ARG A 73 9.23 21.31 5.84
CA ARG A 73 9.68 22.06 4.66
C ARG A 73 10.36 21.11 3.68
N THR A 74 9.96 21.20 2.41
CA THR A 74 10.57 20.46 1.31
C THR A 74 10.98 21.43 0.21
N ARG A 75 11.76 20.96 -0.77
CA ARG A 75 12.08 21.76 -1.97
C ARG A 75 10.85 22.25 -2.73
N LYS A 76 9.72 21.54 -2.63
CA LYS A 76 8.45 21.90 -3.30
C LYS A 76 7.61 22.91 -2.52
N GLY A 77 7.99 23.21 -1.27
CA GLY A 77 7.24 24.09 -0.36
C GLY A 77 6.97 23.44 0.99
N ILE A 78 6.03 24.03 1.74
CA ILE A 78 5.75 23.71 3.14
C ILE A 78 4.43 22.95 3.25
N TYR A 79 4.38 21.95 4.13
CA TYR A 79 3.14 21.33 4.58
C TYR A 79 2.49 22.23 5.64
N GLU A 80 1.58 23.10 5.22
CA GLU A 80 1.05 24.19 6.03
C GLU A 80 -0.20 23.77 6.82
N PRO A 81 -0.17 23.72 8.16
CA PRO A 81 -1.36 23.49 8.96
C PRO A 81 -2.37 24.62 8.77
N LEU A 82 -3.63 24.29 8.57
CA LEU A 82 -4.71 25.25 8.37
C LEU A 82 -5.50 25.48 9.67
N GLY A 83 -5.83 26.74 9.96
CA GLY A 83 -6.60 27.12 11.15
C GLY A 83 -5.82 26.97 12.46
N ALA A 84 -6.52 26.96 13.60
CA ALA A 84 -5.91 26.88 14.94
C ALA A 84 -5.76 25.45 15.48
N VAL A 85 -6.48 24.46 14.91
CA VAL A 85 -6.47 23.08 15.40
C VAL A 85 -5.12 22.41 15.11
N ARG A 86 -4.52 21.78 16.12
CA ARG A 86 -3.21 21.10 16.03
C ARG A 86 -3.27 19.61 16.34
N HIS A 87 -4.41 19.11 16.83
CA HIS A 87 -4.61 17.71 17.14
C HIS A 87 -5.75 17.14 16.27
N PRO A 88 -5.58 15.92 15.72
CA PRO A 88 -6.67 15.25 15.02
C PRO A 88 -7.87 15.03 15.94
N ALA A 89 -9.06 15.39 15.46
CA ALA A 89 -10.33 15.07 16.11
C ALA A 89 -10.67 13.58 15.94
N PRO A 90 -11.59 13.03 16.75
CA PRO A 90 -12.09 11.67 16.57
C PRO A 90 -12.61 11.44 15.15
N LEU A 91 -12.37 10.25 14.61
CA LEU A 91 -12.91 9.84 13.31
C LEU A 91 -14.46 9.87 13.34
N PRO A 92 -15.12 10.67 12.48
CA PRO A 92 -16.57 10.72 12.44
C PRO A 92 -17.19 9.36 12.09
N ALA A 93 -18.24 8.97 12.80
CA ALA A 93 -18.88 7.65 12.65
C ALA A 93 -19.35 7.36 11.22
N TRP A 94 -19.85 8.37 10.49
CA TRP A 94 -20.26 8.22 9.10
C TRP A 94 -19.06 7.88 8.19
N LEU A 95 -17.89 8.49 8.44
CA LEU A 95 -16.69 8.25 7.66
C LEU A 95 -16.07 6.89 7.99
N ALA A 96 -16.12 6.47 9.26
CA ALA A 96 -15.77 5.10 9.67
C ALA A 96 -16.67 4.05 8.99
N SER A 97 -17.96 4.34 8.84
CA SER A 97 -18.91 3.48 8.15
C SER A 97 -18.60 3.38 6.66
N GLU A 98 -18.24 4.49 6.01
CA GLU A 98 -17.78 4.48 4.61
C GLU A 98 -16.49 3.69 4.41
N LEU A 99 -15.48 3.89 5.27
CA LEU A 99 -14.24 3.12 5.25
C LEU A 99 -14.51 1.61 5.42
N SER A 100 -15.47 1.24 6.26
CA SER A 100 -15.90 -0.15 6.41
C SER A 100 -16.54 -0.68 5.13
N ARG A 101 -17.48 0.08 4.55
CA ARG A 101 -18.19 -0.27 3.32
C ARG A 101 -17.24 -0.45 2.13
N THR A 102 -16.17 0.35 2.05
CA THR A 102 -15.18 0.28 0.97
C THR A 102 -14.05 -0.71 1.21
N GLY A 103 -14.13 -1.51 2.29
CA GLY A 103 -13.18 -2.59 2.56
C GLY A 103 -11.86 -2.14 3.19
N HIS A 104 -11.81 -0.94 3.79
CA HIS A 104 -10.61 -0.44 4.45
C HIS A 104 -10.36 -1.08 5.80
N VAL A 105 -11.41 -1.56 6.47
CA VAL A 105 -11.27 -2.23 7.77
C VAL A 105 -10.59 -3.58 7.58
N VAL A 106 -9.42 -3.74 8.20
CA VAL A 106 -8.69 -4.99 8.24
C VAL A 106 -9.29 -5.83 9.35
N LYS A 107 -10.12 -6.81 8.97
CA LYS A 107 -10.49 -7.89 9.89
C LYS A 107 -9.24 -8.75 10.14
N PRO A 108 -8.99 -9.23 11.37
CA PRO A 108 -7.99 -10.25 11.60
C PRO A 108 -8.32 -11.42 10.68
N GLN A 109 -7.52 -11.60 9.64
CA GLN A 109 -7.65 -12.77 8.80
C GLN A 109 -7.19 -13.92 9.68
N GLN A 110 -8.09 -14.86 10.00
CA GLN A 110 -7.65 -16.16 10.50
C GLN A 110 -6.58 -16.62 9.51
N ALA A 111 -5.36 -16.81 10.01
CA ALA A 111 -4.28 -17.32 9.19
C ALA A 111 -4.85 -18.53 8.45
N PRO A 112 -4.83 -18.57 7.11
CA PRO A 112 -5.25 -19.78 6.43
C PRO A 112 -4.41 -20.89 7.05
N THR A 113 -5.07 -21.86 7.68
CA THR A 113 -4.44 -23.10 8.10
C THR A 113 -3.64 -23.55 6.91
N THR A 114 -2.33 -23.64 7.07
CA THR A 114 -1.40 -24.16 6.08
C THR A 114 -1.83 -25.59 5.76
N THR A 115 -2.80 -25.75 4.88
CA THR A 115 -3.01 -26.99 4.16
C THR A 115 -1.84 -27.05 3.22
N VAL A 116 -0.79 -27.74 3.64
CA VAL A 116 0.33 -28.13 2.78
C VAL A 116 -0.28 -28.89 1.62
N PRO A 117 -0.35 -28.37 0.38
CA PRO A 117 -0.73 -29.20 -0.73
C PRO A 117 0.54 -29.95 -1.12
N CYS A 118 0.64 -31.19 -0.63
CA CYS A 118 1.55 -32.16 -1.22
C CYS A 118 1.03 -32.47 -2.63
N ALA A 119 1.50 -31.71 -3.62
CA ALA A 119 1.64 -32.11 -5.01
C ALA A 119 2.49 -31.04 -5.70
N ARG A 120 3.79 -31.32 -5.89
CA ARG A 120 4.65 -30.51 -6.74
C ARG A 120 4.12 -30.63 -8.17
N GLY A 121 3.25 -29.70 -8.59
CA GLY A 121 2.99 -29.48 -10.01
C GLY A 121 4.32 -29.23 -10.73
N PRO A 122 4.42 -29.49 -12.05
CA PRO A 122 5.66 -29.32 -12.77
C PRO A 122 6.21 -27.91 -12.53
N ARG A 123 7.40 -27.82 -11.93
CA ARG A 123 8.14 -26.56 -11.82
C ARG A 123 8.29 -26.04 -13.25
N SER A 124 7.69 -24.91 -13.53
CA SER A 124 7.92 -24.15 -14.77
C SER A 124 8.65 -22.85 -14.43
N PRO A 125 9.91 -22.88 -13.92
CA PRO A 125 10.61 -21.67 -13.49
C PRO A 125 10.67 -20.64 -14.62
N ARG A 126 10.86 -21.10 -15.86
CA ARG A 126 10.86 -20.23 -17.06
C ARG A 126 9.56 -19.43 -17.20
N ALA A 127 8.39 -20.04 -16.98
CA ALA A 127 7.12 -19.34 -17.10
C ALA A 127 6.91 -18.36 -15.93
N ALA A 128 7.36 -18.70 -14.74
CA ALA A 128 7.33 -17.81 -13.59
C ALA A 128 8.25 -16.60 -13.75
N HIS A 129 9.48 -16.82 -14.24
CA HIS A 129 10.42 -15.76 -14.59
C HIS A 129 9.86 -14.83 -15.67
N ARG A 130 9.19 -15.34 -16.71
CA ARG A 130 8.51 -14.48 -17.70
C ARG A 130 7.49 -13.51 -17.10
N VAL A 131 6.86 -13.85 -15.99
CA VAL A 131 5.91 -12.96 -15.28
C VAL A 131 6.65 -12.01 -14.35
N LEU A 132 7.71 -12.47 -13.70
CA LEU A 132 8.39 -11.73 -12.65
C LEU A 132 9.50 -10.78 -13.15
N ASP A 133 10.25 -11.18 -14.18
CA ASP A 133 11.39 -10.42 -14.71
C ASP A 133 10.98 -8.99 -15.15
N PRO A 134 9.85 -8.75 -15.85
CA PRO A 134 9.43 -7.39 -16.19
C PRO A 134 9.16 -6.51 -14.96
N LEU A 135 8.70 -7.10 -13.85
CA LEU A 135 8.47 -6.39 -12.60
C LEU A 135 9.79 -6.04 -11.91
N LEU A 136 10.77 -6.95 -11.94
CA LEU A 136 12.13 -6.69 -11.45
C LEU A 136 12.81 -5.59 -12.27
N ASP A 137 12.64 -5.58 -13.59
CA ASP A 137 13.18 -4.54 -14.48
C ASP A 137 12.57 -3.16 -14.18
N GLU A 138 11.28 -3.09 -13.86
CA GLU A 138 10.64 -1.85 -13.41
C GLU A 138 11.22 -1.33 -12.08
N VAL A 139 11.50 -2.22 -11.14
CA VAL A 139 12.13 -1.88 -9.85
C VAL A 139 13.56 -1.41 -10.08
N ALA A 140 14.34 -2.12 -10.90
CA ALA A 140 15.72 -1.75 -11.23
C ALA A 140 15.78 -0.37 -11.90
N ARG A 141 14.89 -0.10 -12.87
CA ARG A 141 14.78 1.21 -13.54
C ARG A 141 14.49 2.37 -12.60
N CYS A 142 13.89 2.15 -11.44
CA CYS A 142 13.73 3.23 -10.46
C CYS A 142 15.09 3.79 -9.99
N GLY A 143 16.18 3.03 -10.07
CA GLY A 143 17.53 3.49 -9.74
C GLY A 143 18.02 4.67 -10.58
N THR A 144 17.48 4.88 -11.79
CA THR A 144 17.90 5.96 -12.69
C THR A 144 17.27 7.31 -12.38
N VAL A 145 16.21 7.34 -11.56
CA VAL A 145 15.50 8.57 -11.17
C VAL A 145 15.49 8.67 -9.65
N PRO A 146 15.92 9.79 -9.03
CA PRO A 146 16.04 9.88 -7.58
C PRO A 146 14.69 9.82 -6.84
N GLU A 147 13.62 10.40 -7.41
CA GLU A 147 12.29 10.52 -6.78
C GLU A 147 11.17 10.30 -7.80
N GLY A 148 9.94 10.06 -7.35
CA GLY A 148 8.75 10.00 -8.23
C GLY A 148 8.61 8.73 -9.08
N ALA A 149 9.50 7.75 -8.93
CA ALA A 149 9.50 6.53 -9.76
C ALA A 149 8.47 5.46 -9.36
N ALA A 150 7.57 5.75 -8.40
CA ALA A 150 6.63 4.80 -7.79
C ALA A 150 7.32 3.51 -7.27
N PHE A 151 8.55 3.64 -6.77
CA PHE A 151 9.41 2.50 -6.40
C PHE A 151 8.76 1.54 -5.40
N THR A 152 8.19 2.05 -4.31
CA THR A 152 7.54 1.24 -3.27
C THR A 152 6.39 0.40 -3.82
N GLU A 153 5.57 0.98 -4.71
CA GLU A 153 4.45 0.27 -5.34
C GLU A 153 4.95 -0.85 -6.26
N LYS A 154 5.96 -0.56 -7.10
CA LYS A 154 6.57 -1.54 -8.00
C LYS A 154 7.24 -2.68 -7.25
N LEU A 155 7.99 -2.37 -6.19
CA LEU A 155 8.66 -3.37 -5.35
C LEU A 155 7.62 -4.25 -4.65
N ASN A 156 6.57 -3.66 -4.06
CA ASN A 156 5.50 -4.42 -3.44
C ASN A 156 4.78 -5.34 -4.44
N ARG A 157 4.53 -4.85 -5.67
CA ARG A 157 3.92 -5.64 -6.75
C ARG A 157 4.80 -6.83 -7.15
N ALA A 158 6.10 -6.62 -7.29
CA ALA A 158 7.07 -7.68 -7.58
C ALA A 158 7.10 -8.72 -6.44
N ALA A 159 7.23 -8.28 -5.19
CA ALA A 159 7.25 -9.15 -4.01
C ALA A 159 5.95 -9.95 -3.83
N PHE A 160 4.78 -9.30 -4.00
CA PHE A 160 3.48 -9.96 -3.95
C PHE A 160 3.33 -11.05 -5.02
N THR A 161 3.78 -10.76 -6.25
CA THR A 161 3.72 -11.73 -7.35
C THR A 161 4.67 -12.90 -7.09
N ALA A 162 5.90 -12.62 -6.65
CA ALA A 162 6.89 -13.63 -6.29
C ALA A 162 6.39 -14.55 -5.16
N GLY A 163 5.77 -14.01 -4.12
CA GLY A 163 5.20 -14.79 -3.02
C GLY A 163 4.11 -15.73 -3.48
N GLY A 164 3.23 -15.27 -4.38
CA GLY A 164 2.20 -16.13 -4.98
C GLY A 164 2.78 -17.25 -5.84
N LEU A 165 3.80 -16.96 -6.66
CA LEU A 165 4.49 -17.95 -7.50
C LEU A 165 5.27 -18.98 -6.67
N ALA A 166 5.93 -18.55 -5.59
CA ALA A 166 6.64 -19.42 -4.66
C ALA A 166 5.68 -20.35 -3.91
N ALA A 167 4.56 -19.81 -3.40
CA ALA A 167 3.53 -20.61 -2.73
C ALA A 167 2.82 -21.60 -3.67
N ALA A 168 2.76 -21.30 -4.97
CA ALA A 168 2.29 -22.24 -6.00
C ALA A 168 3.38 -23.26 -6.45
N GLY A 169 4.57 -23.22 -5.86
CA GLY A 169 5.68 -24.15 -6.14
C GLY A 169 6.46 -23.86 -7.42
N HIS A 170 6.26 -22.71 -8.06
CA HIS A 170 6.94 -22.37 -9.31
C HIS A 170 8.34 -21.77 -9.12
N LEU A 171 8.58 -21.13 -7.97
CA LEU A 171 9.85 -20.48 -7.62
C LEU A 171 10.28 -20.90 -6.21
N ASP A 172 11.58 -20.76 -5.94
CA ASP A 172 12.14 -20.90 -4.60
C ASP A 172 12.05 -19.55 -3.86
N GLU A 173 11.48 -19.55 -2.65
CA GLU A 173 11.23 -18.31 -1.91
C GLU A 173 12.53 -17.63 -1.44
N SER A 174 13.54 -18.39 -1.00
CA SER A 174 14.78 -17.78 -0.50
C SER A 174 15.55 -17.15 -1.65
N ALA A 175 15.67 -17.87 -2.78
CA ALA A 175 16.34 -17.36 -3.97
C ALA A 175 15.67 -16.08 -4.50
N ILE A 176 14.33 -16.02 -4.50
CA ILE A 176 13.64 -14.82 -5.00
C ILE A 176 13.65 -13.65 -4.02
N ARG A 177 13.65 -13.93 -2.71
CA ARG A 177 13.83 -12.92 -1.68
C ARG A 177 15.20 -12.25 -1.82
N GLU A 178 16.26 -13.03 -2.01
CA GLU A 178 17.61 -12.52 -2.26
C GLU A 178 17.66 -11.64 -3.51
N LEU A 179 17.10 -12.10 -4.63
CA LEU A 179 17.05 -11.34 -5.87
C LEU A 179 16.30 -10.00 -5.70
N LEU A 180 15.09 -10.01 -5.12
CA LEU A 180 14.31 -8.81 -4.84
C LEU A 180 15.07 -7.83 -3.95
N THR A 181 15.77 -8.34 -2.94
CA THR A 181 16.54 -7.53 -1.98
C THR A 181 17.72 -6.87 -2.68
N ALA A 182 18.49 -7.62 -3.46
CA ALA A 182 19.60 -7.10 -4.25
C ALA A 182 19.12 -6.01 -5.22
N THR A 183 18.07 -6.27 -6.01
CA THR A 183 17.50 -5.29 -6.95
C THR A 183 17.03 -4.02 -6.23
N ALA A 184 16.32 -4.17 -5.11
CA ALA A 184 15.81 -3.04 -4.34
C ALA A 184 16.95 -2.20 -3.72
N HIS A 185 17.97 -2.85 -3.17
CA HIS A 185 19.14 -2.17 -2.58
C HIS A 185 19.97 -1.44 -3.63
N THR A 186 20.15 -2.02 -4.83
CA THR A 186 20.80 -1.33 -5.94
C THR A 186 20.00 -0.09 -6.37
N ALA A 187 18.67 -0.20 -6.47
CA ALA A 187 17.83 0.92 -6.88
C ALA A 187 17.72 2.03 -5.80
N ARG A 188 17.73 1.66 -4.51
CA ARG A 188 17.57 2.56 -3.37
C ARG A 188 18.47 2.17 -2.19
N PRO A 189 19.79 2.45 -2.27
CA PRO A 189 20.77 1.99 -1.27
C PRO A 189 20.60 2.66 0.10
N ARG A 190 19.92 3.82 0.18
CA ARG A 190 19.67 4.54 1.44
C ARG A 190 18.38 4.10 2.17
N GLN A 191 17.65 3.11 1.65
CA GLN A 191 16.33 2.70 2.16
C GLN A 191 16.26 1.20 2.47
N THR A 192 17.38 0.56 2.81
CA THR A 192 17.48 -0.91 2.98
C THR A 192 16.41 -1.50 3.89
N SER A 193 16.29 -1.01 5.13
CA SER A 193 15.28 -1.52 6.08
C SER A 193 13.84 -1.32 5.61
N HIS A 194 13.56 -0.24 4.87
CA HIS A 194 12.23 0.00 4.30
C HIS A 194 11.95 -0.98 3.16
N ASN A 195 12.94 -1.23 2.31
CA ASN A 195 12.85 -2.16 1.19
C ASN A 195 12.62 -3.59 1.68
N GLU A 196 13.38 -4.04 2.67
CA GLU A 196 13.24 -5.36 3.29
C GLU A 196 11.84 -5.57 3.87
N LYS A 197 11.29 -4.56 4.55
CA LYS A 197 9.92 -4.61 5.07
C LYS A 197 8.89 -4.77 3.95
N ILE A 198 9.01 -3.99 2.86
CA ILE A 198 8.12 -4.12 1.69
C ILE A 198 8.19 -5.52 1.10
N ILE A 199 9.40 -6.07 0.95
CA ILE A 199 9.63 -7.40 0.40
C ILE A 199 9.00 -8.46 1.31
N HIS A 200 9.24 -8.37 2.62
CA HIS A 200 8.65 -9.29 3.60
C HIS A 200 7.12 -9.28 3.56
N ASP A 201 6.51 -8.11 3.69
CA ASP A 201 5.05 -7.98 3.74
C ASP A 201 4.42 -8.36 2.39
N GLY A 202 5.06 -8.01 1.28
CA GLY A 202 4.64 -8.37 -0.08
C GLY A 202 4.68 -9.88 -0.29
N LEU A 203 5.81 -10.55 0.01
CA LEU A 203 5.96 -12.00 -0.12
C LEU A 203 4.91 -12.74 0.73
N ALA A 204 4.72 -12.35 1.99
CA ALA A 204 3.74 -12.96 2.88
C ALA A 204 2.29 -12.80 2.35
N ALA A 205 1.93 -11.59 1.91
CA ALA A 205 0.61 -11.32 1.33
C ALA A 205 0.38 -12.09 0.01
N GLY A 206 1.43 -12.23 -0.80
CA GLY A 206 1.43 -13.03 -2.03
C GLY A 206 1.27 -14.52 -1.75
N ALA A 207 2.00 -15.06 -0.78
CA ALA A 207 1.95 -16.47 -0.40
C ALA A 207 0.56 -16.89 0.11
N ALA A 208 -0.15 -15.99 0.80
CA ALA A 208 -1.55 -16.19 1.18
C ALA A 208 -2.52 -16.27 -0.03
N ARG A 209 -2.04 -16.00 -1.26
CA ARG A 209 -2.81 -16.02 -2.51
C ARG A 209 -1.99 -16.69 -3.64
N PRO A 210 -1.80 -18.02 -3.61
CA PRO A 210 -0.96 -18.73 -4.58
C PRO A 210 -1.34 -18.44 -6.03
N LEU A 211 -0.34 -18.14 -6.87
CA LEU A 211 -0.50 -17.79 -8.28
C LEU A 211 -0.16 -19.00 -9.16
N HIS A 212 -1.19 -19.74 -9.57
CA HIS A 212 -1.03 -20.87 -10.48
C HIS A 212 -0.94 -20.38 -11.93
N LEU A 213 0.17 -20.71 -12.60
CA LEU A 213 0.33 -20.44 -14.03
C LEU A 213 -0.45 -21.53 -14.80
N LYS A 214 -1.58 -21.16 -15.43
CA LYS A 214 -2.31 -22.10 -16.29
C LYS A 214 -1.38 -22.57 -17.41
N GLY A 215 -1.16 -23.88 -17.49
CA GLY A 215 -0.55 -24.51 -18.65
C GLY A 215 -1.47 -24.27 -19.86
N ARG A 216 -1.00 -23.53 -20.86
CA ARG A 216 -1.50 -23.74 -22.22
C ARG A 216 -0.84 -25.03 -22.69
N SER A 217 -1.62 -26.11 -22.64
CA SER A 217 -1.39 -27.28 -23.48
C SER A 217 -1.44 -26.88 -24.95
#